data_AF-A0A841VA76-F1
#
_entry.id   AF-A0A841VA76-F1
#
_cell.length_a   1.000
_cell.length_b   1.000
_cell.length_c   1.000
_cell.angle_alpha   90.00
_cell.angle_beta   90.00
_cell.angle_gamma   90.00
#
_symmetry.space_group_name_H-M   'P 1'
#
loop_
_entity.id
_entity.type
_entity.pdbx_description
1 polymer ?
#
loop_
_entity_poly.entity_id
_entity_poly.type
_entity_poly.pdbx_seq_one_letter_code
_entity_poly.pdbx_strand_id
1 'polypeptide(L)'
;MFSIYILTHNEEIDIAACVESALLSDDVIVVDSYSSDRTVEIASRYPVRVIQHQFESHGKQRTWMLENIETKYDWVYILEADERITPQLYEECLRATQQTEFTGFYVAERVMFMGTWIRRSTQYPRYQMRLFRKDQVWFSDYGHTEREECRGKTSFLEETYPHYTCSKGLSRWIEKHNRYSTDEAAETLHQLANGGVSWKNLFFGETEVDRRRALKDLSLRLPFRPLLRWFYMYFILAGILDGKAGFAWCTLQAFYEYLILLKVAEMKQGLPTPPEVRNRFHTPQNSNNSNSHKSGFVSLKGKAD
;
A
#
# COMPACT_ATOMS: atom_id res chain seq x y z
N MET A 1 14.72 24.67 4.32
CA MET A 1 13.51 24.21 5.05
C MET A 1 12.51 23.68 4.03
N PHE A 2 11.56 22.87 4.47
CA PHE A 2 10.54 22.24 3.64
C PHE A 2 9.22 22.15 4.43
N SER A 3 8.09 22.20 3.74
CA SER A 3 6.78 22.07 4.37
C SER A 3 6.48 20.60 4.67
N ILE A 4 5.70 20.29 5.70
CA ILE A 4 5.32 18.92 6.05
C ILE A 4 3.81 18.76 5.98
N TYR A 5 3.36 17.82 5.15
CA TYR A 5 1.98 17.33 5.15
C TYR A 5 1.84 16.15 6.11
N ILE A 6 0.78 16.13 6.91
CA ILE A 6 0.36 15.00 7.73
C ILE A 6 -1.00 14.54 7.25
N LEU A 7 -1.07 13.37 6.63
CA LEU A 7 -2.34 12.75 6.21
C LEU A 7 -2.94 11.98 7.38
N THR A 8 -4.24 12.16 7.65
CA THR A 8 -4.88 11.53 8.81
C THR A 8 -6.35 11.16 8.60
N HIS A 9 -6.78 10.11 9.32
CA HIS A 9 -8.18 9.69 9.46
C HIS A 9 -8.37 8.78 10.69
N ASN A 10 -9.07 9.29 11.70
CA ASN A 10 -9.34 8.61 12.97
C ASN A 10 -8.05 8.10 13.66
N GLU A 11 -7.14 9.02 13.93
CA GLU A 11 -5.78 8.85 14.46
C GLU A 11 -5.58 9.52 15.84
N GLU A 12 -6.61 9.59 16.68
CA GLU A 12 -6.54 10.28 17.98
C GLU A 12 -5.42 9.76 18.92
N ILE A 13 -4.98 8.51 18.71
CA ILE A 13 -3.89 7.87 19.46
C ILE A 13 -2.52 8.39 19.01
N ASP A 14 -2.33 8.62 17.72
CA ASP A 14 -1.01 8.84 17.12
C ASP A 14 -0.76 10.29 16.70
N ILE A 15 -1.81 11.04 16.39
CA ILE A 15 -1.70 12.36 15.76
C ILE A 15 -0.86 13.35 16.59
N ALA A 16 -0.96 13.32 17.92
CA ALA A 16 -0.19 14.19 18.80
C ALA A 16 1.33 14.02 18.59
N ALA A 17 1.82 12.78 18.76
CA ALA A 17 3.23 12.49 18.60
C ALA A 17 3.70 12.68 17.14
N CYS A 18 2.81 12.49 16.16
CA CYS A 18 3.10 12.77 14.75
C CYS A 18 3.40 14.26 14.53
N VAL A 19 2.47 15.11 14.95
CA VAL A 19 2.59 16.57 14.87
C VAL A 19 3.83 17.03 15.63
N GLU A 20 4.04 16.57 16.86
CA GLU A 20 5.23 16.92 17.66
C GLU A 20 6.54 16.60 16.95
N SER A 21 6.61 15.45 16.26
CA SER A 21 7.80 15.10 15.47
C SER A 21 7.99 16.01 14.26
N ALA A 22 6.91 16.50 13.67
CA ALA A 22 6.93 17.36 12.49
C ALA A 22 7.22 18.84 12.79
N LEU A 23 7.07 19.30 14.05
CA LEU A 23 7.34 20.69 14.47
C LEU A 23 8.82 21.12 14.36
N LEU A 24 9.68 20.26 13.80
CA LEU A 24 11.00 20.64 13.31
C LEU A 24 10.91 21.60 12.10
N SER A 25 9.80 21.55 11.34
CA SER A 25 9.46 22.52 10.30
C SER A 25 8.52 23.59 10.85
N ASP A 26 8.62 24.81 10.30
CA ASP A 26 7.74 25.93 10.63
C ASP A 26 6.49 26.03 9.73
N ASP A 27 6.30 25.06 8.81
CA ASP A 27 5.09 24.91 8.00
C ASP A 27 4.62 23.46 8.01
N VAL A 28 3.77 23.14 8.99
CA VAL A 28 3.14 21.82 9.17
C VAL A 28 1.65 21.92 8.87
N ILE A 29 1.16 21.01 8.04
CA ILE A 29 -0.19 21.01 7.49
C ILE A 29 -0.81 19.63 7.70
N VAL A 30 -1.81 19.56 8.57
CA VAL A 30 -2.60 18.35 8.79
C VAL A 30 -3.76 18.33 7.80
N VAL A 31 -3.81 17.30 6.96
CA VAL A 31 -4.86 17.04 5.98
C VAL A 31 -5.72 15.90 6.50
N ASP A 32 -6.86 16.26 7.09
CA ASP A 32 -7.80 15.34 7.72
C ASP A 32 -8.90 14.88 6.77
N SER A 33 -9.18 13.58 6.77
CA SER A 33 -10.20 12.95 5.93
C SER A 33 -11.58 12.90 6.59
N TYR A 34 -11.98 13.97 7.28
CA TYR A 34 -13.17 14.04 8.13
C TYR A 34 -13.19 12.99 9.24
N SER A 35 -12.17 13.01 10.10
CA SER A 35 -12.16 12.16 11.30
C SER A 35 -13.41 12.39 12.16
N SER A 36 -13.96 11.29 12.68
CA SER A 36 -15.10 11.27 13.60
C SER A 36 -14.69 11.17 15.08
N ASP A 37 -13.41 10.88 15.33
CA ASP A 37 -12.81 10.83 16.67
C ASP A 37 -12.19 12.18 17.05
N ARG A 38 -11.34 12.21 18.10
CA ARG A 38 -10.73 13.45 18.58
C ARG A 38 -9.49 13.90 17.78
N THR A 39 -9.21 13.32 16.62
CA THR A 39 -8.01 13.63 15.82
C THR A 39 -7.87 15.12 15.53
N VAL A 40 -8.91 15.76 15.00
CA VAL A 40 -8.91 17.19 14.65
C VAL A 40 -8.75 18.04 15.91
N GLU A 41 -9.51 17.72 16.97
CA GLU A 41 -9.43 18.41 18.27
C GLU A 41 -8.00 18.40 18.83
N ILE A 42 -7.30 17.28 18.72
CA ILE A 42 -5.93 17.12 19.20
C ILE A 42 -4.96 17.91 18.31
N ALA A 43 -5.06 17.76 16.99
CA ALA A 43 -4.18 18.46 16.03
C ALA A 43 -4.29 19.99 16.16
N SER A 44 -5.50 20.52 16.34
CA SER A 44 -5.75 21.97 16.48
C SER A 44 -5.16 22.62 17.74
N ARG A 45 -4.64 21.83 18.69
CA ARG A 45 -3.93 22.37 19.87
C ARG A 45 -2.49 22.80 19.56
N TYR A 46 -1.95 22.36 18.43
CA TYR A 46 -0.60 22.68 17.98
C TYR A 46 -0.64 23.87 17.00
N PRO A 47 0.49 24.59 16.81
CA PRO A 47 0.59 25.69 15.86
C PRO A 47 0.70 25.18 14.42
N VAL A 48 -0.30 24.44 13.94
CA VAL A 48 -0.34 23.82 12.61
C VAL A 48 -1.60 24.20 11.85
N ARG A 49 -1.58 24.12 10.52
CA ARG A 49 -2.77 24.30 9.70
C ARG A 49 -3.52 22.98 9.61
N VAL A 50 -4.80 22.97 10.01
CA VAL A 50 -5.66 21.80 9.84
C VAL A 50 -6.64 22.06 8.72
N ILE A 51 -6.61 21.23 7.68
CA ILE A 51 -7.44 21.33 6.48
C ILE A 51 -8.18 20.00 6.34
N GLN A 52 -9.49 20.07 6.11
CA GLN A 52 -10.30 18.87 5.89
C GLN A 52 -10.65 18.71 4.42
N HIS A 53 -10.58 17.47 3.93
CA HIS A 53 -10.96 17.11 2.57
C HIS A 53 -11.49 15.68 2.52
N GLN A 54 -12.54 15.45 1.74
CA GLN A 54 -13.16 14.13 1.63
C GLN A 54 -12.18 13.15 0.98
N PHE A 55 -11.91 12.05 1.67
CA PHE A 55 -11.09 10.99 1.10
C PHE A 55 -11.84 10.26 -0.02
N GLU A 56 -11.25 10.26 -1.21
CA GLU A 56 -11.68 9.44 -2.34
C GLU A 56 -10.77 8.21 -2.51
N SER A 57 -9.47 8.45 -2.54
CA SER A 57 -8.43 7.43 -2.69
C SER A 57 -7.07 7.99 -2.29
N HIS A 58 -6.09 7.11 -2.08
CA HIS A 58 -4.76 7.49 -1.64
C HIS A 58 -4.01 8.38 -2.66
N GLY A 59 -4.11 8.08 -3.96
CA GLY A 59 -3.47 8.88 -5.01
C GLY A 59 -4.14 10.23 -5.16
N LYS A 60 -5.49 10.24 -5.23
CA LYS A 60 -6.26 11.50 -5.35
C LYS A 60 -6.08 12.43 -4.16
N GLN A 61 -6.07 11.90 -2.93
CA GLN A 61 -5.87 12.72 -1.74
C GLN A 61 -4.50 13.42 -1.76
N ARG A 62 -3.44 12.67 -2.12
CA ARG A 62 -2.08 13.22 -2.20
C ARG A 62 -1.93 14.24 -3.32
N THR A 63 -2.49 13.97 -4.49
CA THR A 63 -2.45 14.94 -5.60
C THR A 63 -3.29 16.18 -5.28
N TRP A 64 -4.49 16.01 -4.72
CA TRP A 64 -5.35 17.13 -4.33
C TRP A 64 -4.66 18.06 -3.33
N MET A 65 -4.01 17.53 -2.28
CA MET A 65 -3.32 18.38 -1.32
C MET A 65 -2.15 19.15 -1.96
N LEU A 66 -1.41 18.52 -2.88
CA LEU A 66 -0.32 19.18 -3.58
C LEU A 66 -0.82 20.29 -4.51
N GLU A 67 -1.98 20.14 -5.13
CA GLU A 67 -2.51 21.14 -6.06
C GLU A 67 -3.27 22.28 -5.38
N ASN A 68 -3.93 22.01 -4.24
CA ASN A 68 -4.92 22.94 -3.66
C ASN A 68 -4.45 23.62 -2.38
N ILE A 69 -3.41 23.11 -1.72
CA ILE A 69 -2.93 23.66 -0.45
C ILE A 69 -1.64 24.43 -0.67
N GLU A 70 -1.63 25.72 -0.33
CA GLU A 70 -0.43 26.55 -0.39
C GLU A 70 0.61 26.09 0.67
N THR A 71 1.88 26.07 0.28
CA THR A 71 3.02 25.70 1.13
C THR A 71 4.00 26.86 1.18
N LYS A 72 4.65 27.06 2.32
CA LYS A 72 5.69 28.08 2.48
C LYS A 72 6.94 27.79 1.65
N TYR A 73 7.18 26.51 1.34
CA TYR A 73 8.36 26.04 0.61
C TYR A 73 7.97 25.23 -0.63
N ASP A 74 8.88 25.19 -1.61
CA ASP A 74 8.76 24.38 -2.83
C ASP A 74 8.94 22.89 -2.54
N TRP A 75 9.77 22.57 -1.54
CA TRP A 75 10.00 21.22 -1.06
C TRP A 75 8.97 20.86 0.00
N VAL A 76 8.41 19.67 -0.13
CA VAL A 76 7.40 19.13 0.78
C VAL A 76 7.81 17.74 1.25
N TYR A 77 7.41 17.40 2.47
CA TYR A 77 7.53 16.06 3.05
C TYR A 77 6.14 15.51 3.37
N ILE A 78 5.84 14.27 2.97
CA ILE A 78 4.57 13.60 3.32
C ILE A 78 4.79 12.62 4.48
N LEU A 79 4.02 12.80 5.56
CA LEU A 79 3.95 11.93 6.72
C LEU A 79 2.52 11.38 6.88
N GLU A 80 2.38 10.12 7.28
CA GLU A 80 1.10 9.57 7.75
C GLU A 80 1.00 9.74 9.28
N ALA A 81 -0.22 9.85 9.81
CA ALA A 81 -0.39 10.18 11.23
C ALA A 81 0.16 9.12 12.20
N ASP A 82 0.38 7.88 11.77
CA ASP A 82 1.04 6.82 12.53
C ASP A 82 2.57 6.74 12.28
N GLU A 83 3.15 7.75 11.62
CA GLU A 83 4.58 7.85 11.33
C GLU A 83 5.23 9.04 12.05
N ARG A 84 6.56 9.00 12.23
CA ARG A 84 7.31 10.07 12.90
C ARG A 84 8.56 10.44 12.10
N ILE A 85 8.78 11.73 11.87
CA ILE A 85 10.06 12.21 11.33
C ILE A 85 11.07 12.33 12.48
N THR A 86 12.27 11.78 12.33
CA THR A 86 13.33 11.87 13.35
C THR A 86 14.16 13.15 13.13
N PRO A 87 14.79 13.72 14.17
CA PRO A 87 15.70 14.85 14.00
C PRO A 87 16.83 14.55 13.01
N GLN A 88 17.36 13.32 13.00
CA GLN A 88 18.41 12.89 12.07
C GLN A 88 17.92 12.90 10.62
N LEU A 89 16.73 12.34 10.37
CA LEU A 89 16.10 12.36 9.05
C LEU A 89 15.78 13.79 8.60
N TYR A 90 15.29 14.63 9.50
CA TYR A 90 15.01 16.03 9.19
C TYR A 90 16.29 16.78 8.74
N GLU A 91 17.39 16.61 9.46
CA GLU A 91 18.69 17.19 9.09
C GLU A 91 19.22 16.66 7.75
N GLU A 92 19.03 15.38 7.45
CA GLU A 92 19.38 14.82 6.14
C GLU A 92 18.50 15.40 5.03
N CYS A 93 17.18 15.51 5.26
CA CYS A 93 16.25 16.15 4.33
C CYS A 93 16.68 17.60 4.05
N LEU A 94 17.08 18.38 5.06
CA LEU A 94 17.57 19.74 4.86
C LEU A 94 18.77 19.79 3.90
N ARG A 95 19.74 18.89 4.05
CA ARG A 95 20.87 18.77 3.11
C ARG A 95 20.40 18.35 1.71
N ALA A 96 19.49 17.39 1.62
CA ALA A 96 18.94 16.89 0.37
C ALA A 96 18.21 17.97 -0.43
N THR A 97 17.49 18.89 0.23
CA THR A 97 16.81 20.02 -0.46
C THR A 97 17.77 20.98 -1.19
N GLN A 98 19.06 20.96 -0.85
CA GLN A 98 20.09 21.79 -1.52
C GLN A 98 20.60 21.15 -2.83
N GLN A 99 20.33 19.86 -3.06
CA GLN A 99 20.76 19.13 -4.25
C GLN A 99 19.76 19.37 -5.39
N THR A 100 20.05 20.37 -6.23
CA THR A 100 19.09 20.85 -7.22
C THR A 100 18.87 19.89 -8.40
N GLU A 101 19.75 18.91 -8.60
CA GLU A 101 19.62 17.89 -9.64
C GLU A 101 18.51 16.88 -9.36
N PHE A 102 18.06 16.76 -8.10
CA PHE A 102 17.01 15.83 -7.71
C PHE A 102 15.67 16.54 -7.52
N THR A 103 14.63 15.83 -7.93
CA THR A 103 13.22 16.22 -7.82
C THR A 103 12.59 15.62 -6.55
N GLY A 104 13.08 14.46 -6.10
CA GLY A 104 12.54 13.77 -4.95
C GLY A 104 13.45 12.71 -4.38
N PHE A 105 13.19 12.35 -3.13
CA PHE A 105 13.96 11.42 -2.34
C PHE A 105 13.05 10.38 -1.69
N TYR A 106 13.49 9.13 -1.79
CA TYR A 106 12.87 8.00 -1.12
C TYR A 106 13.49 7.80 0.25
N VAL A 107 12.66 7.46 1.23
CA VAL A 107 13.07 7.20 2.61
C VAL A 107 12.55 5.86 3.06
N ALA A 108 13.39 5.06 3.73
CA ALA A 108 12.98 3.75 4.20
C ALA A 108 12.23 3.82 5.54
N GLU A 109 11.20 2.99 5.68
CA GLU A 109 10.40 2.92 6.91
C GLU A 109 11.00 1.94 7.93
N ARG A 110 10.79 2.23 9.21
CA ARG A 110 11.02 1.34 10.35
C ARG A 110 9.68 0.88 10.91
N VAL A 111 9.24 -0.32 10.52
CA VAL A 111 7.99 -0.89 11.05
C VAL A 111 8.13 -1.15 12.54
N MET A 112 7.38 -0.40 13.34
CA MET A 112 7.29 -0.54 14.79
C MET A 112 6.11 -1.44 15.13
N PHE A 113 6.39 -2.56 15.79
CA PHE A 113 5.39 -3.53 16.22
C PHE A 113 5.67 -3.98 17.66
N MET A 114 4.64 -3.93 18.52
CA MET A 114 4.78 -4.21 19.96
C MET A 114 5.92 -3.42 20.62
N GLY A 115 6.07 -2.14 20.26
CA GLY A 115 7.14 -1.26 20.75
C GLY A 115 8.55 -1.60 20.26
N THR A 116 8.69 -2.55 19.34
CA THR A 116 9.98 -3.02 18.80
C THR A 116 10.06 -2.72 17.31
N TRP A 117 11.21 -2.27 16.82
CA TRP A 117 11.46 -2.18 15.39
C TRP A 117 11.70 -3.58 14.82
N ILE A 118 10.81 -4.03 13.93
CA ILE A 118 10.96 -5.31 13.23
C ILE A 118 11.88 -5.11 12.03
N ARG A 119 13.16 -5.42 12.20
CA ARG A 119 14.21 -5.09 11.22
C ARG A 119 14.31 -6.11 10.10
N ARG A 120 13.94 -7.36 10.37
CA ARG A 120 14.31 -8.51 9.53
C ARG A 120 13.18 -9.00 8.63
N SER A 121 11.98 -9.07 9.17
CA SER A 121 10.85 -9.78 8.55
C SER A 121 9.79 -8.84 7.93
N THR A 122 10.17 -7.61 7.61
CA THR A 122 9.30 -6.53 7.10
C THR A 122 9.61 -6.10 5.67
N GLN A 123 10.49 -6.83 4.98
CA GLN A 123 11.04 -6.45 3.66
C GLN A 123 11.88 -5.16 3.72
N TYR A 124 12.44 -4.85 4.89
CA TYR A 124 13.36 -3.73 5.06
C TYR A 124 14.63 -3.91 4.20
N PRO A 125 15.14 -2.84 3.55
CA PRO A 125 14.56 -1.50 3.49
C PRO A 125 13.38 -1.43 2.50
N ARG A 126 12.25 -0.88 2.95
CA ARG A 126 11.11 -0.53 2.09
C ARG A 126 11.05 0.98 1.92
N TYR A 127 11.36 1.42 0.71
CA TYR A 127 11.46 2.83 0.34
C TYR A 127 10.13 3.38 -0.15
N GLN A 128 9.82 4.61 0.29
CA GLN A 128 8.67 5.39 -0.18
C GLN A 128 9.13 6.81 -0.48
N MET A 129 8.59 7.45 -1.53
CA MET A 129 8.92 8.85 -1.83
C MET A 129 8.31 9.74 -0.75
N ARG A 130 9.16 10.45 0.00
CA ARG A 130 8.71 11.26 1.13
C ARG A 130 9.01 12.73 0.96
N LEU A 131 10.22 13.07 0.52
CA LEU A 131 10.66 14.44 0.32
C LEU A 131 10.73 14.74 -1.17
N PHE A 132 10.04 15.77 -1.66
CA PHE A 132 10.07 16.11 -3.08
C PHE A 132 9.65 17.54 -3.36
N ARG A 133 9.90 18.02 -4.58
CA ARG A 133 9.39 19.30 -5.07
C ARG A 133 7.93 19.16 -5.46
N LYS A 134 7.09 19.96 -4.81
CA LYS A 134 5.62 19.91 -4.92
C LYS A 134 5.12 19.91 -6.37
N ASP A 135 5.64 20.80 -7.22
CA ASP A 135 5.17 20.99 -8.60
C ASP A 135 5.77 20.00 -9.61
N GLN A 136 6.51 18.99 -9.14
CA GLN A 136 7.18 18.01 -10.00
C GLN A 136 6.80 16.57 -9.71
N VAL A 137 5.91 16.33 -8.75
CA VAL A 137 5.47 14.99 -8.34
C VAL A 137 3.95 14.96 -8.21
N TRP A 138 3.35 13.90 -8.73
CA TRP A 138 1.93 13.60 -8.61
C TRP A 138 1.74 12.13 -8.20
N PHE A 139 0.56 11.79 -7.70
CA PHE A 139 0.22 10.43 -7.30
C PHE A 139 -1.01 9.94 -8.07
N SER A 140 -0.93 8.73 -8.62
CA SER A 140 -2.03 8.03 -9.27
C SER A 140 -2.40 6.75 -8.50
N ASP A 141 -3.68 6.37 -8.58
CA ASP A 141 -4.16 5.14 -7.92
C ASP A 141 -3.68 3.90 -8.68
N TYR A 142 -3.15 2.92 -7.96
CA TYR A 142 -2.67 1.65 -8.50
C TYR A 142 -3.10 0.49 -7.60
N GLY A 143 -4.26 -0.11 -7.90
CA GLY A 143 -4.83 -1.19 -7.10
C GLY A 143 -5.26 -0.70 -5.72
N HIS A 144 -4.66 -1.24 -4.66
CA HIS A 144 -4.87 -0.79 -3.27
C HIS A 144 -3.86 0.24 -2.78
N THR A 145 -2.88 0.59 -3.62
CA THR A 145 -1.79 1.50 -3.30
C THR A 145 -1.78 2.68 -4.26
N GLU A 146 -0.95 3.68 -3.98
CA GLU A 146 -0.61 4.74 -4.91
C GLU A 146 0.69 4.45 -5.67
N ARG A 147 0.90 5.18 -6.76
CA ARG A 147 2.17 5.27 -7.47
C ARG A 147 2.53 6.73 -7.70
N GLU A 148 3.76 7.08 -7.42
CA GLU A 148 4.34 8.38 -7.70
C GLU A 148 4.73 8.53 -9.18
N GLU A 149 4.43 9.70 -9.73
CA GLU A 149 4.84 10.14 -11.06
C GLU A 149 5.70 11.39 -10.88
N CYS A 150 7.00 11.27 -11.13
CA CYS A 150 7.96 12.34 -10.90
C CYS A 150 8.59 12.83 -12.22
N ARG A 151 8.75 14.16 -12.34
CA ARG A 151 9.49 14.79 -13.43
C ARG A 151 10.90 15.14 -12.99
N GLY A 152 11.85 14.24 -13.23
CA GLY A 152 13.28 14.48 -12.99
C GLY A 152 13.96 13.32 -12.30
N LYS A 153 15.17 13.56 -11.77
CA LYS A 153 15.95 12.51 -11.10
C LYS A 153 15.48 12.36 -9.66
N THR A 154 15.55 11.13 -9.16
CA THR A 154 15.26 10.82 -7.76
C THR A 154 16.46 10.15 -7.11
N SER A 155 16.55 10.25 -5.78
CA SER A 155 17.58 9.56 -4.99
C SER A 155 17.00 8.94 -3.72
N PHE A 156 17.84 8.35 -2.89
CA PHE A 156 17.47 7.70 -1.63
C PHE A 156 18.17 8.40 -0.48
N LEU A 157 17.48 8.55 0.65
CA LEU A 157 18.06 8.98 1.91
C LEU A 157 18.52 7.76 2.73
N GLU A 158 19.53 7.96 3.55
CA GLU A 158 20.10 6.92 4.42
C GLU A 158 19.33 6.80 5.74
N GLU A 159 18.87 7.93 6.29
CA GLU A 159 18.04 7.95 7.49
C GLU A 159 16.63 7.42 7.22
N THR A 160 15.94 7.08 8.30
CA THR A 160 14.68 6.32 8.25
C THR A 160 13.70 6.82 9.31
N TYR A 161 12.41 6.55 9.10
CA TYR A 161 11.33 7.02 9.98
C TYR A 161 10.61 5.84 10.65
N PRO A 162 10.27 5.94 11.96
CA PRO A 162 9.34 5.02 12.61
C PRO A 162 7.94 5.07 12.03
N HIS A 163 7.35 3.90 11.79
CA HIS A 163 5.97 3.70 11.35
C HIS A 163 5.24 2.74 12.30
N TYR A 164 4.28 3.24 13.06
CA TYR A 164 3.56 2.55 14.14
C TYR A 164 2.31 1.82 13.63
N THR A 165 2.50 0.91 12.68
CA THR A 165 1.46 0.14 11.96
C THR A 165 0.39 -0.57 12.81
N CYS A 166 0.59 -0.72 14.12
CA CYS A 166 -0.29 -1.45 15.04
C CYS A 166 -0.55 -0.70 16.36
N SER A 167 -0.34 0.62 16.41
CA SER A 167 -0.61 1.48 17.59
C SER A 167 -2.04 1.34 18.12
N LYS A 168 -3.01 1.20 17.21
CA LYS A 168 -4.45 1.07 17.50
C LYS A 168 -4.88 -0.33 17.94
N GLY A 169 -3.92 -1.21 18.20
CA GLY A 169 -4.15 -2.55 18.71
C GLY A 169 -4.46 -3.61 17.65
N LEU A 170 -4.43 -4.86 18.10
CA LEU A 170 -4.51 -6.03 17.23
C LEU A 170 -5.89 -6.20 16.57
N SER A 171 -6.97 -5.76 17.20
CA SER A 171 -8.33 -5.86 16.63
C SER A 171 -8.42 -5.12 15.29
N ARG A 172 -7.94 -3.86 15.24
CA ARG A 172 -7.92 -3.08 14.00
C ARG A 172 -6.98 -3.67 12.96
N TRP A 173 -5.85 -4.24 13.40
CA TRP A 173 -4.94 -4.96 12.52
C TRP A 173 -5.64 -6.17 11.86
N ILE A 174 -6.33 -7.00 12.64
CA ILE A 174 -7.05 -8.19 12.15
C ILE A 174 -8.16 -7.79 11.19
N GLU A 175 -8.96 -6.77 11.53
CA GLU A 175 -10.04 -6.27 10.67
C GLU A 175 -9.52 -5.77 9.32
N LYS A 176 -8.44 -4.98 9.33
CA LYS A 176 -7.76 -4.50 8.11
C LYS A 176 -7.28 -5.68 7.25
N HIS A 177 -6.61 -6.66 7.85
CA HIS A 177 -6.10 -7.83 7.12
C HIS A 177 -7.22 -8.77 6.66
N ASN A 178 -8.35 -8.82 7.37
CA ASN A 178 -9.53 -9.52 6.88
C ASN A 178 -10.08 -8.86 5.61
N ARG A 179 -10.20 -7.52 5.56
CA ARG A 179 -10.62 -6.85 4.32
C ARG A 179 -9.62 -7.11 3.18
N TYR A 180 -8.33 -6.81 3.41
CA TYR A 180 -7.28 -6.92 2.38
C TYR A 180 -7.07 -8.35 1.88
N SER A 181 -7.26 -9.37 2.73
CA SER A 181 -7.14 -10.76 2.28
C SER A 181 -8.20 -11.14 1.25
N THR A 182 -9.36 -10.46 1.25
CA THR A 182 -10.39 -10.68 0.23
C THR A 182 -9.97 -10.11 -1.11
N ASP A 183 -9.37 -8.92 -1.10
CA ASP A 183 -8.85 -8.26 -2.29
C ASP A 183 -7.67 -9.04 -2.90
N GLU A 184 -6.69 -9.41 -2.07
CA GLU A 184 -5.55 -10.24 -2.47
C GLU A 184 -5.98 -11.62 -2.97
N ALA A 185 -7.07 -12.20 -2.43
CA ALA A 185 -7.62 -13.45 -2.93
C ALA A 185 -8.17 -13.30 -4.36
N ALA A 186 -8.87 -12.21 -4.66
CA ALA A 186 -9.35 -11.94 -6.00
C ALA A 186 -8.20 -11.69 -6.99
N GLU A 187 -7.17 -10.95 -6.59
CA GLU A 187 -5.97 -10.76 -7.40
C GLU A 187 -5.21 -12.08 -7.61
N THR A 188 -5.12 -12.91 -6.56
CA THR A 188 -4.51 -14.25 -6.63
C THR A 188 -5.22 -15.14 -7.64
N LEU A 189 -6.55 -15.11 -7.69
CA LEU A 189 -7.31 -15.87 -8.71
C LEU A 189 -6.98 -15.41 -10.12
N HIS A 190 -6.93 -14.09 -10.34
CA HIS A 190 -6.56 -13.53 -11.63
C HIS A 190 -5.13 -13.95 -12.03
N GLN A 191 -4.17 -13.93 -11.10
CA GLN A 191 -2.79 -14.38 -11.33
C GLN A 191 -2.68 -15.88 -11.58
N LEU A 192 -3.47 -16.71 -10.90
CA LEU A 192 -3.48 -18.16 -11.13
C LEU A 192 -4.13 -18.54 -12.46
N ALA A 193 -5.14 -17.80 -12.92
CA ALA A 193 -5.80 -18.03 -14.20
C ALA A 193 -4.94 -17.58 -15.39
N ASN A 194 -4.25 -16.44 -15.25
CA ASN A 194 -3.56 -15.78 -16.38
C ASN A 194 -2.02 -15.90 -16.33
N GLY A 195 -1.45 -16.41 -15.24
CA GLY A 195 -0.01 -16.49 -15.01
C GLY A 195 0.55 -17.92 -15.03
N GLY A 196 1.86 -18.03 -15.31
CA GLY A 196 2.64 -19.26 -15.20
C GLY A 196 3.99 -18.99 -14.55
N VAL A 197 4.62 -19.99 -13.94
CA VAL A 197 5.94 -19.82 -13.32
C VAL A 197 7.00 -19.65 -14.42
N SER A 198 7.56 -18.46 -14.54
CA SER A 198 8.71 -18.22 -15.42
C SER A 198 10.00 -18.72 -14.75
N TRP A 199 10.34 -19.99 -15.00
CA TRP A 199 11.58 -20.60 -14.50
C TRP A 199 12.84 -19.86 -14.99
N LYS A 200 12.79 -19.31 -16.21
CA LYS A 200 13.87 -18.46 -16.75
C LYS A 200 14.06 -17.23 -15.88
N ASN A 201 12.98 -16.52 -15.52
CA ASN A 201 13.11 -15.31 -14.68
C ASN A 201 13.47 -15.65 -13.24
N LEU A 202 13.07 -16.81 -12.72
CA LEU A 202 13.41 -17.24 -11.37
C LEU A 202 14.93 -17.45 -11.19
N PHE A 203 15.57 -18.12 -12.14
CA PHE A 203 17.01 -18.45 -12.04
C PHE A 203 17.92 -17.45 -12.77
N PHE A 204 17.42 -16.84 -13.84
CA PHE A 204 18.21 -15.99 -14.76
C PHE A 204 17.57 -14.62 -15.00
N GLY A 205 16.62 -14.18 -14.15
CA GLY A 205 16.03 -12.85 -14.27
C GLY A 205 17.11 -11.76 -14.22
N GLU A 206 17.07 -10.85 -15.18
CA GLU A 206 18.04 -9.75 -15.30
C GLU A 206 17.83 -8.69 -14.21
N THR A 207 16.58 -8.53 -13.73
CA THR A 207 16.23 -7.60 -12.66
C THR A 207 15.76 -8.33 -11.39
N GLU A 208 15.93 -7.67 -10.24
CA GLU A 208 15.39 -8.16 -8.97
C GLU A 208 13.86 -8.26 -9.00
N VAL A 209 13.20 -7.35 -9.73
CA VAL A 209 11.74 -7.34 -9.91
C VAL A 209 11.27 -8.60 -10.63
N ASP A 210 11.97 -9.03 -11.68
CA ASP A 210 11.63 -10.24 -12.45
C ASP A 210 11.76 -11.50 -11.60
N ARG A 211 12.84 -11.60 -10.82
CA ARG A 211 13.06 -12.73 -9.90
C ARG A 211 12.01 -12.78 -8.82
N ARG A 212 11.68 -11.63 -8.20
CA ARG A 212 10.64 -11.52 -7.17
C ARG A 212 9.26 -11.89 -7.73
N ARG A 213 8.92 -11.47 -8.95
CA ARG A 213 7.66 -11.84 -9.61
C ARG A 213 7.59 -13.36 -9.86
N ALA A 214 8.64 -13.94 -10.42
CA ALA A 214 8.70 -15.39 -10.66
C ALA A 214 8.65 -16.21 -9.34
N LEU A 215 9.29 -15.71 -8.28
CA LEU A 215 9.23 -16.32 -6.95
C LEU A 215 7.82 -16.20 -6.34
N LYS A 216 7.14 -15.06 -6.52
CA LYS A 216 5.73 -14.89 -6.12
C LYS A 216 4.85 -15.92 -6.82
N ASP A 217 4.99 -16.06 -8.14
CA ASP A 217 4.26 -17.05 -8.94
C ASP A 217 4.51 -18.50 -8.50
N LEU A 218 5.75 -18.86 -8.21
CA LEU A 218 6.08 -20.18 -7.67
C LEU A 218 5.45 -20.36 -6.28
N SER A 219 5.61 -19.37 -5.40
CA SER A 219 5.11 -19.43 -4.02
C SER A 219 3.60 -19.64 -3.94
N LEU A 220 2.83 -19.02 -4.86
CA LEU A 220 1.39 -19.16 -4.98
C LEU A 220 0.94 -20.61 -5.27
N ARG A 221 1.83 -21.44 -5.82
CA ARG A 221 1.56 -22.82 -6.22
C ARG A 221 2.14 -23.87 -5.27
N LEU A 222 2.85 -23.44 -4.22
CA LEU A 222 3.43 -24.36 -3.23
C LEU A 222 2.37 -24.82 -2.21
N PRO A 223 2.30 -26.11 -1.87
CA PRO A 223 1.51 -26.57 -0.74
C PRO A 223 2.08 -26.00 0.57
N PHE A 224 1.23 -25.81 1.58
CA PHE A 224 1.64 -25.31 2.91
C PHE A 224 2.35 -23.94 2.89
N ARG A 225 2.09 -23.11 1.87
CA ARG A 225 2.69 -21.78 1.70
C ARG A 225 2.74 -20.93 2.98
N PRO A 226 1.69 -20.85 3.82
CA PRO A 226 1.75 -20.06 5.06
C PRO A 226 2.86 -20.53 6.01
N LEU A 227 3.04 -21.84 6.16
CA LEU A 227 4.08 -22.43 7.03
C LEU A 227 5.48 -22.22 6.43
N LEU A 228 5.62 -22.39 5.12
CA LEU A 228 6.89 -22.14 4.43
C LEU A 228 7.31 -20.67 4.53
N ARG A 229 6.36 -19.75 4.33
CA ARG A 229 6.56 -18.31 4.50
C ARG A 229 6.95 -17.98 5.94
N TRP A 230 6.26 -18.57 6.92
CA TRP A 230 6.60 -18.40 8.32
C TRP A 230 8.04 -18.83 8.63
N PHE A 231 8.44 -20.03 8.20
CA PHE A 231 9.79 -20.57 8.42
C PHE A 231 10.85 -19.68 7.77
N TYR A 232 10.60 -19.26 6.53
CA TYR A 232 11.46 -18.33 5.82
C TYR A 232 11.60 -17.00 6.58
N MET A 233 10.51 -16.39 6.99
CA MET A 233 10.54 -15.09 7.69
C MET A 233 11.17 -15.18 9.08
N TYR A 234 10.97 -16.28 9.81
CA TYR A 234 11.42 -16.41 11.18
C TYR A 234 12.88 -16.87 11.28
N PHE A 235 13.28 -17.87 10.49
CA PHE A 235 14.63 -18.45 10.54
C PHE A 235 15.56 -17.89 9.46
N ILE A 236 15.12 -17.80 8.20
CA ILE A 236 15.99 -17.40 7.08
C ILE A 236 16.22 -15.89 7.06
N LEU A 237 15.16 -15.10 7.24
CA LEU A 237 15.31 -13.65 7.42
C LEU A 237 15.80 -13.29 8.83
N ALA A 238 15.89 -14.27 9.74
CA ALA A 238 16.29 -14.10 11.14
C ALA A 238 15.33 -13.22 11.97
N GLY A 239 14.02 -13.31 11.72
CA GLY A 239 12.99 -12.69 12.56
C GLY A 239 13.02 -13.13 14.02
N ILE A 240 13.62 -14.29 14.33
CA ILE A 240 13.91 -14.73 15.71
C ILE A 240 14.74 -13.70 16.50
N LEU A 241 15.59 -12.91 15.84
CA LEU A 241 16.41 -11.88 16.48
C LEU A 241 15.59 -10.67 16.94
N ASP A 242 14.38 -10.49 16.42
CA ASP A 242 13.43 -9.45 16.85
C ASP A 242 12.56 -9.94 18.05
N GLY A 243 12.91 -11.08 18.66
CA GLY A 243 12.33 -11.59 19.90
C GLY A 243 10.84 -11.93 19.82
N LYS A 244 10.09 -11.63 20.89
CA LYS A 244 8.63 -11.88 20.97
C LYS A 244 7.87 -11.16 19.85
N ALA A 245 8.28 -9.93 19.53
CA ALA A 245 7.65 -9.13 18.49
C ALA A 245 7.90 -9.74 17.10
N GLY A 246 9.12 -10.23 16.83
CA GLY A 246 9.46 -10.97 15.61
C GLY A 246 8.65 -12.24 15.41
N PHE A 247 8.52 -13.06 16.46
CA PHE A 247 7.69 -14.27 16.44
C PHE A 247 6.22 -13.94 16.15
N ALA A 248 5.65 -12.98 16.86
CA ALA A 248 4.27 -12.56 16.68
C ALA A 248 4.04 -11.99 15.26
N TRP A 249 4.95 -11.15 14.77
CA TRP A 249 4.88 -10.60 13.41
C TRP A 249 4.88 -11.69 12.34
N CYS A 250 5.83 -12.63 12.39
CA CYS A 250 5.91 -13.74 11.44
C CYS A 250 4.63 -14.59 11.48
N THR A 251 4.10 -14.85 12.68
CA THR A 251 2.88 -15.64 12.89
C THR A 251 1.65 -14.94 12.30
N LEU A 252 1.51 -13.62 12.53
CA LEU A 252 0.42 -12.83 11.97
C LEU A 252 0.50 -12.76 10.44
N GLN A 253 1.70 -12.63 9.87
CA GLN A 253 1.91 -12.64 8.42
C GLN A 253 1.56 -14.00 7.79
N ALA A 254 1.89 -15.10 8.47
CA ALA A 254 1.49 -16.44 8.04
C ALA A 254 -0.03 -16.66 8.16
N PHE A 255 -0.65 -16.17 9.25
CA PHE A 255 -2.10 -16.20 9.41
C PHE A 255 -2.81 -15.41 8.31
N TYR A 256 -2.32 -14.22 7.97
CA TYR A 256 -2.83 -13.42 6.86
C TYR A 256 -2.75 -14.17 5.52
N GLU A 257 -1.60 -14.78 5.24
CA GLU A 257 -1.41 -15.61 4.05
C GLU A 257 -2.40 -16.79 4.01
N TYR A 258 -2.64 -17.42 5.15
CA TYR A 258 -3.60 -18.51 5.26
C TYR A 258 -5.03 -18.06 4.98
N LEU A 259 -5.45 -16.89 5.50
CA LEU A 259 -6.76 -16.30 5.20
C LEU A 259 -6.95 -16.06 3.69
N ILE A 260 -5.93 -15.55 2.99
CA ILE A 260 -5.98 -15.36 1.54
C ILE A 260 -6.28 -16.69 0.84
N LEU A 261 -5.56 -17.75 1.18
CA LEU A 261 -5.74 -19.06 0.54
C LEU A 261 -7.13 -19.66 0.79
N LEU A 262 -7.68 -19.50 1.99
CA LEU A 262 -9.05 -19.93 2.31
C LEU A 262 -10.06 -19.18 1.45
N LYS A 263 -9.93 -17.85 1.33
CA LYS A 263 -10.83 -17.03 0.51
C LYS A 263 -10.72 -17.32 -0.98
N VAL A 264 -9.51 -17.63 -1.48
CA VAL A 264 -9.32 -18.13 -2.84
C VAL A 264 -10.11 -19.43 -3.06
N ALA A 265 -10.12 -20.34 -2.09
CA ALA A 265 -10.89 -21.58 -2.18
C ALA A 265 -12.41 -21.32 -2.13
N GLU A 266 -12.88 -20.43 -1.25
CA GLU A 266 -14.29 -20.02 -1.17
C GLU A 266 -14.78 -19.43 -2.50
N MET A 267 -14.00 -18.53 -3.09
CA MET A 267 -14.29 -17.91 -4.38
C MET A 267 -14.35 -18.93 -5.52
N LYS A 268 -13.45 -19.93 -5.54
CA LYS A 268 -13.50 -21.03 -6.53
C LYS A 268 -14.74 -21.91 -6.39
N GLN A 269 -15.26 -22.04 -5.17
CA GLN A 269 -16.49 -22.79 -4.89
C GLN A 269 -17.76 -21.97 -5.14
N GLY A 270 -17.62 -20.69 -5.52
CA GLY A 270 -18.76 -19.79 -5.73
C GLY A 270 -19.50 -19.43 -4.44
N LEU A 271 -18.83 -19.52 -3.29
CA LEU A 271 -19.41 -19.09 -2.01
C LEU A 271 -19.59 -17.57 -1.98
N PRO A 272 -20.52 -17.05 -1.16
CA PRO A 272 -20.79 -15.63 -1.09
C PRO A 272 -19.54 -14.83 -0.72
N THR A 273 -19.18 -13.86 -1.55
CA THR A 273 -18.13 -12.88 -1.26
C THR A 273 -18.73 -11.51 -0.96
N PRO A 274 -18.04 -10.67 -0.17
CA PRO A 274 -18.47 -9.29 0.04
C PRO A 274 -18.70 -8.56 -1.30
N PRO A 275 -19.77 -7.75 -1.44
CA PRO A 275 -20.15 -7.13 -2.72
C PRO A 275 -19.04 -6.28 -3.36
N GLU A 276 -18.20 -5.66 -2.53
CA GLU A 276 -17.13 -4.73 -2.92
C GLU A 276 -16.07 -5.37 -3.83
N VAL A 277 -15.85 -6.68 -3.71
CA VAL A 277 -14.85 -7.42 -4.51
C VAL A 277 -15.41 -7.84 -5.87
N ARG A 278 -16.71 -8.11 -5.95
CA ARG A 278 -17.39 -8.60 -7.16
C ARG A 278 -17.32 -7.60 -8.32
N ASN A 279 -17.27 -6.30 -8.02
CA ASN A 279 -17.30 -5.22 -9.02
C ASN A 279 -15.94 -4.85 -9.64
N ARG A 280 -14.80 -5.32 -9.09
CA ARG A 280 -13.46 -4.94 -9.60
C ARG A 280 -12.98 -5.76 -10.80
N PHE A 281 -13.50 -6.98 -10.95
CA PHE A 281 -13.04 -7.94 -11.97
C PHE A 281 -14.15 -8.43 -12.91
N HIS A 282 -15.41 -8.02 -12.70
CA HIS A 282 -16.44 -8.22 -13.71
C HIS A 282 -16.25 -7.19 -14.83
N THR A 283 -15.66 -7.64 -15.94
CA THR A 283 -15.93 -7.02 -17.24
C THR A 283 -17.45 -7.05 -17.45
N PRO A 284 -18.10 -5.95 -17.84
CA PRO A 284 -19.52 -6.02 -18.16
C PRO A 284 -19.67 -7.02 -19.30
N GLN A 285 -20.33 -8.15 -19.05
CA GLN A 285 -20.86 -8.95 -20.14
C GLN A 285 -21.85 -8.05 -20.87
N ASN A 286 -21.46 -7.60 -22.06
CA ASN A 286 -22.32 -6.89 -22.98
C ASN A 286 -23.59 -7.73 -23.19
N SER A 287 -24.65 -7.35 -22.49
CA SER A 287 -26.02 -7.66 -22.88
C SER A 287 -26.37 -6.64 -23.97
N ASN A 288 -26.04 -6.95 -25.22
CA ASN A 288 -26.73 -6.45 -26.43
C ASN A 288 -26.10 -7.00 -27.72
N ASN A 289 -26.84 -7.88 -28.39
CA ASN A 289 -27.21 -7.78 -29.83
C ASN A 289 -28.02 -9.03 -30.18
N SER A 290 -29.35 -8.97 -30.26
CA SER A 290 -30.17 -8.44 -31.37
C SER A 290 -30.10 -9.29 -32.65
N ASN A 291 -31.27 -9.78 -33.04
CA ASN A 291 -31.65 -10.24 -34.39
C ASN A 291 -30.94 -9.48 -35.53
N SER A 292 -30.44 -10.21 -36.53
CA SER A 292 -30.88 -10.08 -37.94
C SER A 292 -30.07 -10.95 -38.93
N HIS A 293 -30.81 -11.84 -39.61
CA HIS A 293 -30.78 -12.18 -41.04
C HIS A 293 -29.48 -12.52 -41.83
N LYS A 294 -29.45 -13.76 -42.36
CA LYS A 294 -29.44 -14.21 -43.78
C LYS A 294 -28.64 -15.54 -43.87
N SER A 295 -28.89 -16.53 -44.73
CA SER A 295 -29.92 -16.86 -45.72
C SER A 295 -29.56 -18.24 -46.28
N GLY A 296 -30.55 -19.07 -46.62
CA GLY A 296 -30.44 -20.03 -47.72
C GLY A 296 -29.97 -21.44 -47.38
N PHE A 297 -30.91 -22.38 -47.26
CA PHE A 297 -30.79 -23.68 -47.92
C PHE A 297 -32.19 -24.26 -48.16
N VAL A 298 -32.49 -24.54 -49.42
CA VAL A 298 -33.66 -25.27 -49.90
C VAL A 298 -33.26 -26.74 -50.02
N SER A 299 -34.05 -27.68 -49.49
CA SER A 299 -34.35 -28.95 -50.17
C SER A 299 -35.50 -29.73 -49.48
N LEU A 300 -36.67 -29.61 -50.09
CA LEU A 300 -37.66 -30.63 -50.49
C LEU A 300 -37.80 -32.00 -49.75
N LYS A 301 -39.10 -32.39 -49.70
CA LYS A 301 -39.76 -33.71 -49.49
C LYS A 301 -39.98 -34.13 -48.03
N GLY A 302 -41.16 -34.57 -47.61
CA GLY A 302 -42.41 -34.89 -48.31
C GLY A 302 -43.49 -35.38 -47.33
N LYS A 303 -44.73 -35.35 -47.82
CA LYS A 303 -46.00 -35.78 -47.21
C LYS A 303 -45.96 -37.14 -46.48
N ALA A 304 -46.77 -37.27 -45.44
CA ALA A 304 -47.84 -38.28 -45.38
C ALA A 304 -48.84 -37.88 -44.27
N ASP A 305 -50.07 -37.59 -44.73
CA ASP A 305 -51.41 -37.77 -44.14
C ASP A 305 -51.69 -37.51 -42.65
#